data_AF-A0A6N6PA79-F1
#
_entry.id   AF-A0A6N6PA79-F1
#
_cell.length_a   1.000
_cell.length_b   1.000
_cell.length_c   1.000
_cell.angle_alpha   90.00
_cell.angle_beta   90.00
_cell.angle_gamma   90.00
#
_symmetry.space_group_name_H-M   'P 1'
#
loop_
_entity.id
_entity.type
_entity.pdbx_description
1 polymer ?
#
loop_
_entity_poly.entity_id
_entity_poly.type
_entity_poly.pdbx_seq_one_letter_code
_entity_poly.pdbx_strand_id
1 'polypeptide(L)'
;MRRSRWLAGWKDSATKPVIYHCISRVVDRRFVFEERECEAFRMFFRMYEKFSGCRVLAYCVMSNHFHLLLEVPRMTDGGLSDEELLKRLGGLYPVVVVAGVAAELAVARKISIGEGDEACEARVAAIHARFTYRMHDLSEFMKGLLIRFTRWFNRVHLRQGTLWEERFKSVIVESGVAARTMAAYIDLNPVRAGMVKDPADYRWSSYGEAVGGGRKGNGKKAREGLVRAYFCDQGVGFEAERWREVSRLYRRLMGLALGRKPGRADVSGAGKRVAKNMLNTAGMLESKANGTVLTDLGLAKMLHCRVRYFTDGAVIGSKEFVNEAFARARERFSSKRKDGARAMKGSGSGAKGLLWSARDLRVGG
;
A
#
# COMPACT_ATOMS: atom_id res chain seq x y z
N MET A 1 14.89 24.77 -24.90
CA MET A 1 13.52 24.71 -24.35
C MET A 1 12.65 23.90 -25.30
N ARG A 2 12.20 22.70 -24.91
CA ARG A 2 11.26 21.89 -25.71
C ARG A 2 10.15 21.37 -24.79
N ARG A 3 9.20 22.26 -24.51
CA ARG A 3 7.89 21.93 -23.94
C ARG A 3 7.00 21.48 -25.10
N SER A 4 7.01 20.20 -25.43
CA SER A 4 5.91 19.60 -26.19
C SER A 4 6.10 18.10 -26.36
N ARG A 5 5.32 17.35 -25.58
CA ARG A 5 4.49 16.19 -25.98
C ARG A 5 4.27 15.30 -24.74
N TRP A 6 2.99 15.07 -24.41
CA TRP A 6 2.47 14.04 -23.49
C TRP A 6 2.13 14.38 -22.02
N LEU A 7 1.97 15.64 -21.62
CA LEU A 7 1.16 15.94 -20.44
C LEU A 7 -0.28 16.17 -20.90
N ALA A 8 -1.02 15.06 -21.06
CA ALA A 8 -2.47 15.11 -21.24
C ALA A 8 -3.10 15.99 -20.15
N GLY A 9 -4.22 16.65 -20.44
CA GLY A 9 -5.00 17.50 -19.52
C GLY A 9 -5.60 16.79 -18.29
N TRP A 10 -4.98 15.71 -17.84
CA TRP A 10 -5.37 14.87 -16.71
C TRP A 10 -4.72 15.30 -15.39
N LYS A 11 -3.56 15.98 -15.41
CA LYS A 11 -2.95 16.51 -14.19
C LYS A 11 -3.89 17.49 -13.47
N ASP A 12 -4.70 18.19 -14.25
CA ASP A 12 -5.66 19.20 -13.79
C ASP A 12 -7.11 18.72 -13.93
N SER A 13 -7.34 17.39 -13.91
CA SER A 13 -8.69 16.84 -13.98
C SER A 13 -9.54 17.35 -12.80
N ALA A 14 -10.62 18.06 -13.11
CA ALA A 14 -11.56 18.56 -12.11
C ALA A 14 -12.31 17.43 -11.37
N THR A 15 -12.35 16.22 -11.94
CA THR A 15 -13.26 15.14 -11.50
C THR A 15 -12.56 13.84 -11.11
N LYS A 16 -11.32 13.58 -11.57
CA LYS A 16 -10.65 12.29 -11.34
C LYS A 16 -9.31 12.46 -10.61
N PRO A 17 -9.00 11.59 -9.63
CA PRO A 17 -7.67 11.58 -9.03
C PRO A 17 -6.62 11.16 -10.06
N VAL A 18 -5.38 11.64 -9.88
CA VAL A 18 -4.28 11.32 -10.77
C VAL A 18 -3.42 10.22 -10.15
N ILE A 19 -3.12 9.18 -10.91
CA ILE A 19 -2.28 8.06 -10.44
C ILE A 19 -0.88 8.22 -11.02
N TYR A 20 0.14 8.07 -10.19
CA TYR A 20 1.54 8.16 -10.56
C TYR A 20 2.29 6.90 -10.18
N HIS A 21 3.08 6.37 -11.11
CA HIS A 21 4.15 5.43 -10.79
C HIS A 21 5.41 6.21 -10.44
N CYS A 22 5.83 6.14 -9.19
CA CYS A 22 6.97 6.86 -8.65
C CYS A 22 8.12 5.90 -8.36
N ILE A 23 9.34 6.30 -8.69
CA ILE A 23 10.56 5.52 -8.49
C ILE A 23 11.64 6.44 -7.93
N SER A 24 12.35 6.00 -6.89
CA SER A 24 13.61 6.64 -6.49
C SER A 24 14.64 5.58 -6.13
N ARG A 25 15.91 5.91 -6.37
CA ARG A 25 17.05 5.02 -6.27
C ARG A 25 18.14 5.63 -5.41
N VAL A 26 18.82 4.78 -4.67
CA VAL A 26 19.88 5.14 -3.73
C VAL A 26 21.17 5.42 -4.49
N VAL A 27 21.93 6.42 -4.01
CA VAL A 27 23.23 6.83 -4.58
C VAL A 27 24.17 5.62 -4.72
N ASP A 28 24.95 5.61 -5.82
CA ASP A 28 25.87 4.53 -6.21
C ASP A 28 25.17 3.17 -6.37
N ARG A 29 23.84 3.17 -6.47
CA ARG A 29 23.00 1.96 -6.54
C ARG A 29 23.24 1.00 -5.38
N ARG A 30 23.72 1.51 -4.24
CA ARG A 30 24.03 0.72 -3.06
C ARG A 30 22.81 -0.02 -2.56
N PHE A 31 23.03 -1.25 -2.12
CA PHE A 31 22.00 -2.06 -1.48
C PHE A 31 21.90 -1.61 -0.02
N VAL A 32 20.83 -0.89 0.31
CA VAL A 32 20.63 -0.33 1.65
C VAL A 32 19.29 -0.75 2.26
N PHE A 33 18.39 -1.31 1.45
CA PHE A 33 17.10 -1.78 1.92
C PHE A 33 17.19 -3.21 2.42
N GLU A 34 17.59 -3.34 3.67
CA GLU A 34 17.43 -4.57 4.45
C GLU A 34 16.06 -4.58 5.15
N GLU A 35 15.81 -5.55 6.02
CA GLU A 35 14.49 -5.70 6.65
C GLU A 35 14.08 -4.49 7.49
N ARG A 36 15.01 -3.96 8.31
CA ARG A 36 14.77 -2.81 9.17
C ARG A 36 14.46 -1.54 8.37
N GLU A 37 15.21 -1.32 7.30
CA GLU A 37 15.06 -0.18 6.40
C GLU A 37 13.77 -0.28 5.60
N CYS A 38 13.42 -1.47 5.11
CA CYS A 38 12.13 -1.71 4.49
C CYS A 38 10.97 -1.42 5.45
N GLU A 39 11.08 -1.84 6.72
CA GLU A 39 10.08 -1.53 7.74
C GLU A 39 9.94 -0.03 7.99
N ALA A 40 11.06 0.66 8.19
CA ALA A 40 11.07 2.09 8.44
C ALA A 40 10.50 2.87 7.24
N PHE A 41 10.89 2.49 6.02
CA PHE A 41 10.36 3.10 4.80
C PHE A 41 8.84 2.89 4.69
N ARG A 42 8.37 1.67 4.96
CA ARG A 42 6.95 1.34 5.01
C ARG A 42 6.19 2.19 6.01
N MET A 43 6.70 2.27 7.24
CA MET A 43 6.12 3.09 8.28
C MET A 43 6.01 4.55 7.84
N PHE A 44 7.08 5.12 7.27
CA PHE A 44 7.08 6.52 6.86
C PHE A 44 6.10 6.81 5.73
N PHE A 45 6.05 5.99 4.66
CA PHE A 45 5.08 6.28 3.60
C PHE A 45 3.64 6.12 4.10
N ARG A 46 3.37 5.21 5.05
CA ARG A 46 2.04 5.09 5.69
C ARG A 46 1.70 6.27 6.58
N MET A 47 2.68 6.89 7.25
CA MET A 47 2.48 8.16 7.98
C MET A 47 2.14 9.29 7.00
N TYR A 48 2.86 9.39 5.89
CA TYR A 48 2.58 10.40 4.86
C TYR A 48 1.25 10.15 4.12
N GLU A 49 0.85 8.89 3.93
CA GLU A 49 -0.47 8.53 3.40
C GLU A 49 -1.59 9.08 4.30
N LYS A 50 -1.44 8.94 5.64
CA LYS A 50 -2.42 9.48 6.60
C LYS A 50 -2.47 11.00 6.61
N PHE A 51 -1.33 11.67 6.44
CA PHE A 51 -1.22 13.13 6.53
C PHE A 51 -1.66 13.84 5.24
N SER A 52 -1.23 13.35 4.08
CA SER A 52 -1.32 14.09 2.82
C SER A 52 -2.66 13.99 2.10
N GLY A 53 -3.47 12.97 2.40
CA GLY A 53 -4.62 12.60 1.57
C GLY A 53 -4.26 11.80 0.32
N CYS A 54 -2.98 11.73 -0.07
CA CYS A 54 -2.51 10.83 -1.12
C CYS A 54 -2.65 9.37 -0.66
N ARG A 55 -2.88 8.45 -1.59
CA ARG A 55 -3.14 7.02 -1.32
C ARG A 55 -2.13 6.14 -2.03
N VAL A 56 -1.48 5.24 -1.28
CA VAL A 56 -0.55 4.27 -1.86
C VAL A 56 -1.36 3.05 -2.30
N LEU A 57 -1.57 2.92 -3.61
CA LEU A 57 -2.34 1.84 -4.21
C LEU A 57 -1.55 0.53 -4.28
N ALA A 58 -0.28 0.63 -4.66
CA ALA A 58 0.65 -0.50 -4.74
C ALA A 58 2.06 -0.01 -4.41
N TYR A 59 2.93 -0.91 -3.94
CA TYR A 59 4.34 -0.60 -3.71
C TYR A 59 5.22 -1.83 -3.85
N CYS A 60 6.51 -1.60 -4.08
CA CYS A 60 7.56 -2.59 -3.91
C CYS A 60 8.86 -1.91 -3.52
N VAL A 61 9.45 -2.27 -2.38
CA VAL A 61 10.79 -1.84 -1.98
C VAL A 61 11.76 -2.93 -2.44
N MET A 62 12.73 -2.56 -3.28
CA MET A 62 13.81 -3.43 -3.75
C MET A 62 15.09 -3.14 -2.94
N SER A 63 16.21 -3.83 -3.21
CA SER A 63 17.44 -3.66 -2.43
C SER A 63 18.06 -2.25 -2.48
N ASN A 64 17.89 -1.51 -3.59
CA ASN A 64 18.47 -0.17 -3.79
C ASN A 64 17.51 0.88 -4.36
N HIS A 65 16.26 0.53 -4.59
CA HIS A 65 15.25 1.46 -5.10
C HIS A 65 13.87 0.99 -4.64
N PHE A 66 12.86 1.82 -4.83
CA PHE A 66 11.48 1.43 -4.57
C PHE A 66 10.58 1.90 -5.71
N HIS A 67 9.40 1.30 -5.76
CA HIS A 67 8.29 1.71 -6.63
C HIS A 67 7.06 2.00 -5.78
N LEU A 68 6.37 3.11 -6.04
CA LEU A 68 5.07 3.45 -5.47
C LEU A 68 4.07 3.70 -6.61
N LEU A 69 2.88 3.13 -6.52
CA LEU A 69 1.72 3.58 -7.28
C LEU A 69 0.91 4.49 -6.36
N LEU A 70 1.00 5.80 -6.58
CA LEU A 70 0.41 6.82 -5.72
C LEU A 70 -0.78 7.47 -6.41
N GLU A 71 -1.95 7.38 -5.80
CA GLU A 71 -3.12 8.16 -6.19
C GLU A 71 -3.09 9.50 -5.44
N VAL A 72 -3.16 10.60 -6.19
CA VAL A 72 -3.21 11.97 -5.68
C VAL A 72 -4.61 12.50 -5.98
N PRO A 73 -5.51 12.53 -4.97
CA PRO A 73 -6.83 13.10 -5.15
C PRO A 73 -6.77 14.62 -5.19
N ARG A 74 -7.74 15.25 -5.85
CA ARG A 74 -7.92 16.71 -5.81
C ARG A 74 -8.34 17.15 -4.41
N MET A 75 -7.87 18.32 -3.98
CA MET A 75 -8.42 19.00 -2.80
C MET A 75 -9.83 19.50 -3.14
N THR A 76 -10.80 19.32 -2.24
CA THR A 76 -12.16 19.84 -2.40
C THR A 76 -12.18 21.37 -2.43
N ASP A 77 -13.14 21.97 -3.14
CA ASP A 77 -13.24 23.43 -3.35
C ASP A 77 -13.41 24.25 -2.06
N GLY A 78 -13.81 23.60 -0.95
CA GLY A 78 -13.87 24.19 0.39
C GLY A 78 -12.70 23.84 1.31
N GLY A 79 -11.63 23.22 0.81
CA GLY A 79 -10.52 22.75 1.62
C GLY A 79 -10.91 21.61 2.57
N LEU A 80 -10.22 21.52 3.72
CA LEU A 80 -10.51 20.55 4.77
C LEU A 80 -11.29 21.20 5.90
N SER A 81 -12.09 20.41 6.62
CA SER A 81 -12.61 20.83 7.92
C SER A 81 -11.49 20.84 8.98
N ASP A 82 -11.68 21.60 10.06
CA ASP A 82 -10.76 21.64 11.20
C ASP A 82 -10.53 20.22 11.78
N GLU A 83 -11.60 19.43 11.88
CA GLU A 83 -11.54 18.04 12.37
C GLU A 83 -10.66 17.16 11.46
N GLU A 84 -10.87 17.22 10.15
CA GLU A 84 -10.10 16.40 9.21
C GLU A 84 -8.64 16.87 9.13
N LEU A 85 -8.38 18.18 9.20
CA LEU A 85 -7.03 18.72 9.31
C LEU A 85 -6.32 18.15 10.55
N LEU A 86 -6.90 18.30 11.74
CA LEU A 86 -6.30 17.83 13.00
C LEU A 86 -6.06 16.32 13.00
N LYS A 87 -7.01 15.54 12.46
CA LYS A 87 -6.87 14.10 12.29
C LYS A 87 -5.70 13.73 11.38
N ARG A 88 -5.51 14.46 10.27
CA ARG A 88 -4.35 14.27 9.37
C ARG A 88 -3.04 14.68 10.02
N LEU A 89 -3.02 15.77 10.80
CA LEU A 89 -1.84 16.18 11.56
C LEU A 89 -1.40 15.11 12.55
N GLY A 90 -2.34 14.43 13.22
CA GLY A 90 -2.04 13.29 14.11
C GLY A 90 -1.35 12.10 13.42
N GLY A 91 -1.35 12.04 12.08
CA GLY A 91 -0.60 11.03 11.32
C GLY A 91 0.91 11.30 11.24
N LEU A 92 1.35 12.54 11.47
CA LEU A 92 2.74 12.97 11.24
C LEU A 92 3.37 13.73 12.42
N TYR A 93 2.56 14.44 13.21
CA TYR A 93 3.02 15.31 14.29
C TYR A 93 2.69 14.71 15.67
N PRO A 94 3.50 15.01 16.70
CA PRO A 94 3.19 14.64 18.08
C PRO A 94 1.87 15.24 18.57
N VAL A 95 1.20 14.55 19.50
CA VAL A 95 -0.11 14.96 20.06
C VAL A 95 -0.10 16.40 20.61
N VAL A 96 0.99 16.81 21.26
CA VAL A 96 1.19 18.18 21.76
C VAL A 96 1.12 19.23 20.65
N VAL A 97 1.72 18.96 19.48
CA VAL A 97 1.66 19.88 18.33
C VAL A 97 0.23 19.97 17.79
N VAL A 98 -0.46 18.84 17.69
CA VAL A 98 -1.85 18.79 17.21
C VAL A 98 -2.77 19.54 18.17
N ALA A 99 -2.59 19.36 19.49
CA ALA A 99 -3.36 20.08 20.50
C ALA A 99 -3.13 21.59 20.44
N GLY A 100 -1.89 22.04 20.19
CA GLY A 100 -1.58 23.45 19.99
C GLY A 100 -2.33 24.04 18.79
N VAL A 101 -2.33 23.35 17.65
CA VAL A 101 -3.07 23.78 16.45
C VAL A 101 -4.58 23.79 16.71
N ALA A 102 -5.11 22.81 17.44
CA ALA A 102 -6.53 22.77 17.80
C ALA A 102 -6.93 23.98 18.66
N ALA A 103 -6.09 24.35 19.65
CA ALA A 103 -6.31 25.53 20.47
C ALA A 103 -6.25 26.83 19.64
N GLU A 104 -5.29 26.94 18.73
CA GLU A 104 -5.14 28.07 17.82
C GLU A 104 -6.38 28.26 16.92
N LEU A 105 -6.89 27.16 16.33
CA LEU A 105 -8.13 27.17 15.53
C LEU A 105 -9.34 27.59 16.39
N ALA A 106 -9.47 27.06 17.60
CA ALA A 106 -10.57 27.39 18.50
C ALA A 106 -10.56 28.88 18.91
N VAL A 107 -9.37 29.47 19.10
CA VAL A 107 -9.24 30.92 19.36
C VAL A 107 -9.63 31.73 18.12
N ALA A 108 -9.13 31.35 16.93
CA ALA A 108 -9.45 32.04 15.69
C ALA A 108 -10.96 32.07 15.41
N ARG A 109 -11.67 30.97 15.69
CA ARG A 109 -13.13 30.84 15.54
C ARG A 109 -13.96 31.53 16.65
N LYS A 110 -13.35 31.95 17.76
CA LYS A 110 -14.04 32.67 18.86
C LYS A 110 -13.98 34.18 18.70
N ILE A 111 -12.93 34.71 18.06
CA ILE A 111 -12.76 36.15 17.82
C ILE A 111 -13.83 36.69 16.84
N SER A 112 -14.52 35.80 16.13
CA SER A 112 -15.68 36.06 15.24
C SER A 112 -16.87 36.76 15.91
N ILE A 113 -16.90 36.85 17.25
CA ILE A 113 -18.00 37.51 17.98
C ILE A 113 -17.80 39.05 18.03
N GLY A 114 -16.64 39.59 17.60
CA GLY A 114 -16.34 41.04 17.68
C GLY A 114 -15.69 41.68 16.44
N GLU A 115 -15.12 40.91 15.51
CA GLU A 115 -14.59 41.40 14.22
C GLU A 115 -15.35 40.72 13.08
N GLY A 116 -15.54 41.42 11.95
CA GLY A 116 -16.33 40.90 10.82
C GLY A 116 -15.87 39.51 10.33
N ASP A 117 -16.84 38.66 9.97
CA ASP A 117 -16.67 37.25 9.63
C ASP A 117 -15.50 36.95 8.67
N GLU A 118 -15.21 37.87 7.75
CA GLU A 118 -14.13 37.75 6.77
C GLU A 118 -12.72 37.69 7.40
N ALA A 119 -12.46 38.49 8.44
CA ALA A 119 -11.16 38.50 9.12
C ALA A 119 -10.93 37.21 9.93
N CYS A 120 -11.99 36.62 10.47
CA CYS A 120 -11.95 35.31 11.11
C CYS A 120 -11.59 34.22 10.10
N GLU A 121 -12.33 34.15 8.98
CA GLU A 121 -12.08 33.13 7.95
C GLU A 121 -10.66 33.26 7.37
N ALA A 122 -10.15 34.48 7.19
CA ALA A 122 -8.78 34.69 6.75
C ALA A 122 -7.74 34.10 7.72
N ARG A 123 -7.93 34.25 9.03
CA ARG A 123 -7.03 33.67 10.05
C ARG A 123 -7.10 32.15 10.05
N VAL A 124 -8.30 31.58 9.98
CA VAL A 124 -8.46 30.12 9.92
C VAL A 124 -7.83 29.57 8.64
N ALA A 125 -8.06 30.22 7.50
CA ALA A 125 -7.42 29.87 6.23
C ALA A 125 -5.89 29.91 6.32
N ALA A 126 -5.31 30.91 7.00
CA ALA A 126 -3.88 31.00 7.22
C ALA A 126 -3.34 29.83 8.08
N ILE A 127 -4.07 29.44 9.13
CA ILE A 127 -3.73 28.27 9.96
C ILE A 127 -3.76 26.99 9.12
N HIS A 128 -4.81 26.80 8.32
CA HIS A 128 -4.92 25.66 7.40
C HIS A 128 -3.76 25.63 6.40
N ALA A 129 -3.46 26.77 5.77
CA ALA A 129 -2.44 26.90 4.74
C ALA A 129 -1.04 26.50 5.21
N ARG A 130 -0.71 26.64 6.50
CA ARG A 130 0.56 26.17 7.10
C ARG A 130 0.80 24.67 6.90
N PHE A 131 -0.27 23.90 6.69
CA PHE A 131 -0.21 22.44 6.60
C PHE A 131 -0.72 21.90 5.27
N THR A 132 -1.79 22.47 4.72
CA THR A 132 -2.49 21.94 3.54
C THR A 132 -1.68 22.05 2.26
N TYR A 133 -0.69 22.94 2.18
CA TYR A 133 0.22 23.03 1.03
C TYR A 133 0.98 21.73 0.74
N ARG A 134 1.11 20.84 1.74
CA ARG A 134 1.78 19.53 1.63
C ARG A 134 0.81 18.38 1.42
N MET A 135 -0.47 18.68 1.26
CA MET A 135 -1.53 17.70 1.07
C MET A 135 -1.98 17.73 -0.38
N HIS A 136 -2.46 16.59 -0.89
CA HIS A 136 -2.93 16.46 -2.27
C HIS A 136 -1.89 16.84 -3.33
N ASP A 137 -0.59 16.72 -2.99
CA ASP A 137 0.53 17.05 -3.87
C ASP A 137 1.56 15.91 -3.90
N LEU A 138 1.92 15.48 -5.10
CA LEU A 138 2.89 14.41 -5.33
C LEU A 138 4.29 14.79 -4.84
N SER A 139 4.73 16.00 -5.16
CA SER A 139 6.10 16.46 -4.89
C SER A 139 6.32 16.61 -3.40
N GLU A 140 5.35 17.18 -2.67
CA GLU A 140 5.44 17.34 -1.22
C GLU A 140 5.30 16.01 -0.46
N PHE A 141 4.49 15.07 -0.97
CA PHE A 141 4.46 13.70 -0.47
C PHE A 141 5.85 13.04 -0.58
N MET A 142 6.41 13.02 -1.80
CA MET A 142 7.67 12.34 -2.08
C MET A 142 8.85 13.01 -1.37
N LYS A 143 8.94 14.34 -1.42
CA LYS A 143 9.97 15.11 -0.72
C LYS A 143 9.93 14.83 0.78
N GLY A 144 8.76 14.85 1.39
CA GLY A 144 8.61 14.56 2.80
C GLY A 144 9.04 13.15 3.18
N LEU A 145 8.58 12.14 2.43
CA LEU A 145 8.95 10.74 2.62
C LEU A 145 10.47 10.54 2.53
N LEU A 146 11.07 11.01 1.44
CA LEU A 146 12.50 10.82 1.15
C LEU A 146 13.40 11.53 2.15
N ILE A 147 13.05 12.76 2.56
CA ILE A 147 13.80 13.50 3.59
C ILE A 147 13.68 12.80 4.94
N ARG A 148 12.47 12.37 5.34
CA ARG A 148 12.28 11.69 6.63
C ARG A 148 13.06 10.38 6.67
N PHE A 149 13.02 9.58 5.61
CA PHE A 149 13.80 8.35 5.52
C PHE A 149 15.31 8.62 5.55
N THR A 150 15.79 9.61 4.77
CA THR A 150 17.22 10.00 4.77
C THR A 150 17.70 10.38 6.17
N ARG A 151 16.95 11.24 6.88
CA ARG A 151 17.32 11.67 8.24
C ARG A 151 17.35 10.51 9.23
N TRP A 152 16.37 9.62 9.15
CA TRP A 152 16.33 8.42 9.98
C TRP A 152 17.50 7.47 9.65
N PHE A 153 17.74 7.19 8.37
CA PHE A 153 18.80 6.31 7.89
C PHE A 153 20.18 6.83 8.30
N ASN A 154 20.47 8.11 8.02
CA ASN A 154 21.72 8.75 8.39
C ASN A 154 21.98 8.69 9.90
N ARG A 155 20.95 8.92 10.73
CA ARG A 155 21.09 8.80 12.18
C ARG A 155 21.37 7.36 12.65
N VAL A 156 20.66 6.38 12.09
CA VAL A 156 20.81 4.96 12.49
C VAL A 156 22.16 4.39 12.04
N HIS A 157 22.66 4.84 10.90
CA HIS A 157 23.91 4.35 10.28
C HIS A 157 25.11 5.27 10.51
N LEU A 158 24.99 6.25 11.42
CA LEU A 158 26.03 7.25 11.73
C LEU A 158 26.64 7.92 10.47
N ARG A 159 25.78 8.16 9.49
CA ARG A 159 26.14 8.72 8.17
C ARG A 159 25.68 10.18 8.06
N GLN A 160 26.31 10.93 7.18
CA GLN A 160 25.83 12.24 6.73
C GLN A 160 25.69 12.27 5.19
N GLY A 161 25.00 13.27 4.65
CA GLY A 161 24.84 13.49 3.22
C GLY A 161 23.58 12.90 2.58
N THR A 162 23.49 13.01 1.25
CA THR A 162 22.32 12.60 0.44
C THR A 162 22.20 11.08 0.35
N LEU A 163 20.99 10.54 0.32
CA LEU A 163 20.77 9.09 0.17
C LEU A 163 20.29 8.71 -1.24
N TRP A 164 19.68 9.64 -1.97
CA TRP A 164 19.01 9.39 -3.25
C TRP A 164 19.82 10.00 -4.41
N GLU A 165 19.88 9.30 -5.54
CA GLU A 165 20.58 9.78 -6.76
C GLU A 165 19.97 11.09 -7.28
N GLU A 166 18.66 11.21 -7.19
CA GLU A 166 17.87 12.37 -7.58
C GLU A 166 16.63 12.47 -6.67
N ARG A 167 15.68 13.36 -6.98
CA ARG A 167 14.42 13.44 -6.21
C ARG A 167 13.63 12.14 -6.37
N PHE A 168 12.95 11.99 -7.50
CA PHE A 168 12.22 10.80 -7.91
C PHE A 168 11.84 10.94 -9.39
N LYS A 169 11.65 9.81 -10.07
CA LYS A 169 10.97 9.76 -11.38
C LYS A 169 9.50 9.49 -11.16
N SER A 170 8.65 10.06 -12.01
CA SER A 170 7.21 9.79 -11.99
C SER A 170 6.65 9.68 -13.40
N VAL A 171 5.77 8.70 -13.61
CA VAL A 171 4.98 8.54 -14.84
C VAL A 171 3.50 8.56 -14.47
N ILE A 172 2.69 9.32 -15.21
CA ILE A 172 1.23 9.31 -15.04
C ILE A 172 0.69 7.98 -15.56
N VAL A 173 -0.20 7.38 -14.78
CA VAL A 173 -0.87 6.12 -15.09
C VAL A 173 -2.35 6.38 -15.22
N GLU A 174 -2.93 5.99 -16.35
CA GLU A 174 -4.37 6.11 -16.55
C GLU A 174 -5.16 5.19 -15.60
N SER A 175 -6.38 5.59 -15.27
CA SER A 175 -7.31 4.74 -14.50
C SER A 175 -7.68 3.47 -15.28
N GLY A 176 -8.20 2.48 -14.58
CA GLY A 176 -8.66 1.22 -15.15
C GLY A 176 -7.52 0.26 -15.48
N VAL A 177 -7.43 -0.18 -16.74
CA VAL A 177 -6.49 -1.24 -17.17
C VAL A 177 -5.05 -0.88 -16.85
N ALA A 178 -4.66 0.38 -17.11
CA ALA A 178 -3.30 0.83 -16.90
C ALA A 178 -2.93 0.80 -15.41
N ALA A 179 -3.79 1.31 -14.51
CA ALA A 179 -3.57 1.28 -13.06
C ALA A 179 -3.36 -0.15 -12.52
N ARG A 180 -4.24 -1.09 -12.84
CA ARG A 180 -4.13 -2.49 -12.36
C ARG A 180 -2.95 -3.23 -12.97
N THR A 181 -2.60 -2.93 -14.23
CA THR A 181 -1.42 -3.50 -14.89
C THR A 181 -0.14 -2.95 -14.29
N MET A 182 -0.09 -1.66 -13.95
CA MET A 182 1.06 -1.05 -13.30
C MET A 182 1.23 -1.56 -11.86
N ALA A 183 0.15 -1.71 -11.11
CA ALA A 183 0.20 -2.35 -9.80
C ALA A 183 0.80 -3.76 -9.90
N ALA A 184 0.31 -4.58 -10.84
CA ALA A 184 0.83 -5.93 -11.07
C ALA A 184 2.31 -5.92 -11.51
N TYR A 185 2.71 -4.97 -12.36
CA TYR A 185 4.11 -4.75 -12.72
C TYR A 185 4.96 -4.49 -11.48
N ILE A 186 4.49 -3.62 -10.57
CA ILE A 186 5.19 -3.26 -9.34
C ILE A 186 5.40 -4.50 -8.46
N ASP A 187 4.34 -5.26 -8.17
CA ASP A 187 4.39 -6.45 -7.32
C ASP A 187 5.20 -7.61 -7.94
N LEU A 188 5.41 -7.60 -9.27
CA LEU A 188 6.22 -8.59 -9.98
C LEU A 188 7.72 -8.27 -10.05
N ASN A 189 8.17 -7.08 -9.63
CA ASN A 189 9.59 -6.73 -9.67
C ASN A 189 10.50 -7.72 -8.92
N PRO A 190 10.15 -8.20 -7.71
CA PRO A 190 10.96 -9.18 -6.99
C PRO A 190 11.13 -10.51 -7.74
N VAL A 191 10.08 -10.94 -8.46
CA VAL A 191 10.13 -12.15 -9.29
C VAL A 191 11.01 -11.94 -10.51
N ARG A 192 10.84 -10.80 -11.20
CA ARG A 192 11.64 -10.45 -12.38
C ARG A 192 13.12 -10.23 -12.06
N ALA A 193 13.41 -9.75 -10.85
CA ALA A 193 14.77 -9.62 -10.34
C ALA A 193 15.36 -10.95 -9.83
N GLY A 194 14.61 -12.05 -9.88
CA GLY A 194 15.07 -13.37 -9.42
C GLY A 194 15.17 -13.52 -7.90
N MET A 195 14.61 -12.59 -7.12
CA MET A 195 14.68 -12.61 -5.65
C MET A 195 13.74 -13.67 -5.05
N VAL A 196 12.59 -13.90 -5.69
CA VAL A 196 11.59 -14.91 -5.30
C VAL A 196 10.96 -15.54 -6.53
N LYS A 197 10.38 -16.74 -6.39
CA LYS A 197 9.66 -17.43 -7.48
C LYS A 197 8.18 -17.06 -7.55
N ASP A 198 7.58 -16.67 -6.42
CA ASP A 198 6.17 -16.27 -6.31
C ASP A 198 6.10 -14.87 -5.69
N PRO A 199 5.32 -13.92 -6.23
CA PRO A 199 5.20 -12.59 -5.64
C PRO A 199 4.63 -12.61 -4.21
N ALA A 200 3.88 -13.66 -3.81
CA ALA A 200 3.41 -13.83 -2.44
C ALA A 200 4.55 -14.08 -1.42
N ASP A 201 5.72 -14.49 -1.90
CA ASP A 201 6.90 -14.73 -1.07
C ASP A 201 7.71 -13.46 -0.83
N TYR A 202 7.39 -12.33 -1.46
CA TYR A 202 8.11 -11.08 -1.20
C TYR A 202 7.33 -10.17 -0.28
N ARG A 203 7.81 -10.02 0.96
CA ARG A 203 7.15 -9.22 2.01
C ARG A 203 7.02 -7.75 1.65
N TRP A 204 8.05 -7.17 1.03
CA TRP A 204 8.19 -5.73 0.85
C TRP A 204 7.47 -5.23 -0.41
N SER A 205 6.37 -5.87 -0.77
CA SER A 205 5.44 -5.45 -1.83
C SER A 205 4.00 -5.39 -1.32
N SER A 206 3.15 -4.65 -2.03
CA SER A 206 1.72 -4.57 -1.73
C SER A 206 1.03 -5.93 -1.76
N TYR A 207 1.37 -6.79 -2.73
CA TYR A 207 0.76 -8.11 -2.83
C TYR A 207 1.17 -9.03 -1.67
N GLY A 208 2.48 -9.09 -1.35
CA GLY A 208 2.97 -9.85 -0.20
C GLY A 208 2.33 -9.39 1.11
N GLU A 209 2.23 -8.07 1.30
CA GLU A 209 1.55 -7.47 2.46
C GLU A 209 0.04 -7.78 2.49
N ALA A 210 -0.65 -7.76 1.36
CA ALA A 210 -2.09 -8.06 1.28
C ALA A 210 -2.40 -9.54 1.57
N VAL A 211 -1.55 -10.46 1.11
CA VAL A 211 -1.66 -11.91 1.34
C VAL A 211 -1.29 -12.26 2.78
N GLY A 212 -0.11 -11.82 3.24
CA GLY A 212 0.41 -12.12 4.57
C GLY A 212 -0.23 -11.30 5.69
N GLY A 213 -0.81 -10.14 5.40
CA GLY A 213 -1.31 -9.23 6.44
C GLY A 213 -2.66 -9.62 7.04
N GLY A 214 -3.00 -8.99 8.18
CA GLY A 214 -4.28 -9.15 8.87
C GLY A 214 -5.44 -8.37 8.25
N ARG A 215 -6.65 -8.43 8.84
CA ARG A 215 -7.82 -7.59 8.45
C ARG A 215 -7.69 -6.12 8.90
N LYS A 216 -6.66 -5.81 9.68
CA LYS A 216 -6.37 -4.50 10.26
C LYS A 216 -4.93 -4.10 9.92
N GLY A 217 -4.55 -2.87 10.23
CA GLY A 217 -3.19 -2.36 10.04
C GLY A 217 -2.76 -2.37 8.57
N ASN A 218 -1.48 -2.64 8.33
CA ASN A 218 -0.88 -2.53 7.00
C ASN A 218 -1.45 -3.55 6.00
N GLY A 219 -1.79 -4.76 6.46
CA GLY A 219 -2.49 -5.75 5.64
C GLY A 219 -3.85 -5.26 5.13
N LYS A 220 -4.60 -4.49 5.94
CA LYS A 220 -5.81 -3.83 5.47
C LYS A 220 -5.48 -2.78 4.41
N LYS A 221 -4.49 -1.92 4.68
CA LYS A 221 -4.10 -0.83 3.77
C LYS A 221 -3.61 -1.31 2.40
N ALA A 222 -2.83 -2.38 2.34
CA ALA A 222 -2.43 -2.98 1.07
C ALA A 222 -3.62 -3.54 0.28
N ARG A 223 -4.58 -4.17 0.98
CA ARG A 223 -5.82 -4.64 0.34
C ARG A 223 -6.67 -3.50 -0.20
N GLU A 224 -6.86 -2.45 0.59
CA GLU A 224 -7.56 -1.24 0.17
C GLU A 224 -6.94 -0.66 -1.11
N GLY A 225 -5.61 -0.53 -1.14
CA GLY A 225 -4.87 -0.01 -2.29
C GLY A 225 -5.00 -0.88 -3.54
N LEU A 226 -4.85 -2.20 -3.42
CA LEU A 226 -4.98 -3.12 -4.56
C LEU A 226 -6.42 -3.24 -5.07
N VAL A 227 -7.42 -3.21 -4.19
CA VAL A 227 -8.83 -3.14 -4.58
C VAL A 227 -9.07 -1.87 -5.38
N ARG A 228 -8.59 -0.72 -4.88
CA ARG A 228 -8.69 0.55 -5.58
C ARG A 228 -7.96 0.54 -6.93
N ALA A 229 -6.74 0.01 -7.00
CA ALA A 229 -6.01 -0.10 -8.25
C ALA A 229 -6.75 -0.94 -9.30
N TYR A 230 -7.39 -2.03 -8.85
CA TYR A 230 -8.11 -2.94 -9.73
C TYR A 230 -9.40 -2.34 -10.30
N PHE A 231 -10.14 -1.59 -9.47
CA PHE A 231 -11.49 -1.12 -9.77
C PHE A 231 -11.65 0.40 -9.82
N CYS A 232 -10.57 1.16 -9.96
CA CYS A 232 -10.63 2.63 -9.99
C CYS A 232 -11.54 3.21 -11.09
N ASP A 233 -11.81 2.45 -12.15
CA ASP A 233 -12.73 2.76 -13.26
C ASP A 233 -14.19 2.34 -13.01
N GLN A 234 -14.47 1.63 -11.91
CA GLN A 234 -15.79 1.02 -11.64
C GLN A 234 -16.52 1.67 -10.45
N GLY A 235 -16.11 2.87 -10.02
CA GLY A 235 -16.70 3.57 -8.88
C GLY A 235 -16.38 2.96 -7.51
N VAL A 236 -15.55 1.91 -7.48
CA VAL A 236 -15.15 1.20 -6.26
C VAL A 236 -14.05 1.98 -5.57
N GLY A 237 -14.23 2.18 -4.26
CA GLY A 237 -13.29 2.92 -3.44
C GLY A 237 -12.18 2.01 -2.88
N PHE A 238 -12.00 2.13 -1.58
CA PHE A 238 -10.97 1.44 -0.81
C PHE A 238 -11.58 0.31 0.05
N GLU A 239 -12.50 -0.47 -0.51
CA GLU A 239 -13.26 -1.50 0.19
C GLU A 239 -12.43 -2.78 0.39
N ALA A 240 -11.72 -2.89 1.50
CA ALA A 240 -10.83 -4.02 1.80
C ALA A 240 -11.53 -5.40 1.77
N GLU A 241 -12.85 -5.43 1.97
CA GLU A 241 -13.71 -6.62 1.97
C GLU A 241 -13.70 -7.31 0.61
N ARG A 242 -13.59 -6.53 -0.47
CA ARG A 242 -13.51 -7.01 -1.86
C ARG A 242 -12.18 -7.69 -2.19
N TRP A 243 -11.21 -7.67 -1.28
CA TRP A 243 -9.94 -8.37 -1.45
C TRP A 243 -10.10 -9.85 -1.79
N ARG A 244 -11.15 -10.52 -1.29
CA ARG A 244 -11.37 -11.95 -1.62
C ARG A 244 -11.52 -12.17 -3.12
N GLU A 245 -12.26 -11.30 -3.78
CA GLU A 245 -12.45 -11.28 -5.23
C GLU A 245 -11.15 -10.85 -5.91
N VAL A 246 -10.63 -9.68 -5.53
CA VAL A 246 -9.45 -9.06 -6.16
C VAL A 246 -8.22 -9.94 -6.05
N SER A 247 -8.01 -10.64 -4.94
CA SER A 247 -6.83 -11.51 -4.75
C SER A 247 -6.69 -12.58 -5.82
N ARG A 248 -7.81 -13.15 -6.30
CA ARG A 248 -7.84 -14.17 -7.34
C ARG A 248 -7.59 -13.56 -8.71
N LEU A 249 -8.32 -12.49 -9.03
CA LEU A 249 -8.21 -11.80 -10.30
C LEU A 249 -6.81 -11.19 -10.50
N TYR A 250 -6.29 -10.55 -9.47
CA TYR A 250 -4.98 -9.92 -9.46
C TYR A 250 -3.85 -10.95 -9.59
N ARG A 251 -3.97 -12.12 -8.93
CA ARG A 251 -3.01 -13.21 -9.08
C ARG A 251 -2.97 -13.76 -10.50
N ARG A 252 -4.14 -13.93 -11.14
CA ARG A 252 -4.24 -14.31 -12.55
C ARG A 252 -3.62 -13.26 -13.47
N LEU A 253 -3.89 -11.98 -13.24
CA LEU A 253 -3.29 -10.88 -13.98
C LEU A 253 -1.76 -10.95 -13.94
N MET A 254 -1.18 -11.15 -12.76
CA MET A 254 0.26 -11.33 -12.60
C MET A 254 0.77 -12.61 -13.30
N GLY A 255 0.05 -13.72 -13.21
CA GLY A 255 0.41 -14.97 -13.89
C GLY A 255 0.40 -14.82 -15.42
N LEU A 256 -0.58 -14.12 -15.98
CA LEU A 256 -0.62 -13.79 -17.41
C LEU A 256 0.57 -12.90 -17.80
N ALA A 257 0.91 -11.91 -16.97
CA ALA A 257 2.03 -11.01 -17.21
C ALA A 257 3.41 -11.72 -17.17
N LEU A 258 3.55 -12.79 -16.37
CA LEU A 258 4.75 -13.62 -16.33
C LEU A 258 4.79 -14.64 -17.49
N GLY A 259 3.64 -15.15 -17.92
CA GLY A 259 3.54 -16.12 -19.03
C GLY A 259 3.79 -15.52 -20.41
N ARG A 260 3.63 -14.19 -20.57
CA ARG A 260 4.05 -13.48 -21.78
C ARG A 260 5.59 -13.49 -21.84
N LYS A 261 6.18 -14.36 -22.68
CA LYS A 261 7.61 -14.30 -22.99
C LYS A 261 7.95 -12.87 -23.43
N PRO A 262 9.07 -12.27 -23.01
CA PRO A 262 9.56 -11.02 -23.59
C PRO A 262 9.91 -11.32 -25.05
N GLY A 263 9.00 -11.00 -25.97
CA GLY A 263 9.24 -11.17 -27.39
C GLY A 263 10.34 -10.22 -27.84
N ARG A 264 11.51 -10.75 -28.22
CA ARG A 264 12.14 -10.25 -29.44
C ARG A 264 11.18 -10.63 -30.56
N ALA A 265 10.69 -9.65 -31.30
CA ALA A 265 9.97 -9.91 -32.53
C ALA A 265 10.98 -10.52 -33.51
N ASP A 266 10.98 -11.84 -33.63
CA ASP A 266 11.67 -12.50 -34.73
C ASP A 266 10.72 -12.48 -35.93
N VAL A 267 11.06 -11.63 -36.90
CA VAL A 267 10.35 -11.53 -38.19
C VAL A 267 11.00 -12.53 -39.12
N SER A 268 10.99 -13.82 -38.75
CA SER A 268 11.39 -14.88 -39.65
C SER A 268 10.83 -16.22 -39.18
N GLY A 269 10.25 -16.97 -40.11
CA GLY A 269 9.86 -18.37 -39.91
C GLY A 269 8.36 -18.64 -39.90
N ALA A 270 7.83 -18.95 -41.07
CA ALA A 270 6.55 -19.63 -41.24
C ALA A 270 6.62 -21.04 -40.61
N GLY A 271 6.29 -21.14 -39.32
CA GLY A 271 6.16 -22.40 -38.59
C GLY A 271 4.72 -22.61 -38.13
N LYS A 272 4.12 -23.75 -38.52
CA LYS A 272 2.73 -24.16 -38.19
C LYS A 272 2.38 -23.88 -36.72
N ARG A 273 1.49 -22.90 -36.50
CA ARG A 273 0.88 -22.65 -35.19
C ARG A 273 -0.08 -23.79 -34.87
N VAL A 274 0.28 -24.64 -33.91
CA VAL A 274 -0.68 -25.48 -33.21
C VAL A 274 -1.58 -24.54 -32.39
N ALA A 275 -2.76 -24.26 -32.91
CA ALA A 275 -3.79 -23.49 -32.22
C ALA A 275 -4.34 -24.32 -31.05
N LYS A 276 -3.67 -24.25 -29.89
CA LYS A 276 -4.36 -24.51 -28.62
C LYS A 276 -5.26 -23.31 -28.37
N ASN A 277 -6.56 -23.57 -28.15
CA ASN A 277 -7.58 -22.61 -27.74
C ASN A 277 -7.18 -21.87 -26.45
N MET A 278 -6.27 -20.91 -26.56
CA MET A 278 -5.95 -19.97 -25.50
C MET A 278 -6.97 -18.84 -25.60
N LEU A 279 -7.85 -18.74 -24.59
CA LEU A 279 -8.66 -17.56 -24.35
C LEU A 279 -7.76 -16.32 -24.38
N ASN A 280 -8.24 -15.22 -24.96
CA ASN A 280 -7.55 -13.94 -24.88
C ASN A 280 -7.44 -13.49 -23.40
N THR A 281 -6.66 -12.44 -23.13
CA THR A 281 -6.43 -11.97 -21.74
C THR A 281 -7.72 -11.65 -20.98
N ALA A 282 -8.77 -11.19 -21.67
CA ALA A 282 -10.10 -10.97 -21.08
C ALA A 282 -10.78 -12.31 -20.73
N GLY A 283 -10.84 -13.25 -21.67
CA GLY A 283 -11.45 -14.57 -21.44
C GLY A 283 -10.73 -15.42 -20.38
N MET A 284 -9.41 -15.28 -20.21
CA MET A 284 -8.69 -15.94 -19.10
C MET A 284 -8.96 -15.32 -17.73
N LEU A 285 -9.23 -14.01 -17.66
CA LEU A 285 -9.63 -13.36 -16.40
C LEU A 285 -11.05 -13.80 -15.99
N GLU A 286 -11.93 -14.03 -16.96
CA GLU A 286 -13.32 -14.45 -16.77
C GLU A 286 -13.49 -15.96 -16.48
N SER A 287 -12.53 -16.80 -16.87
CA SER A 287 -12.55 -18.25 -16.60
C SER A 287 -12.61 -18.59 -15.12
N LYS A 288 -13.38 -19.63 -14.72
CA LYS A 288 -13.37 -20.12 -13.32
C LYS A 288 -12.06 -20.83 -12.95
N ALA A 289 -11.36 -21.42 -13.92
CA ALA A 289 -10.08 -22.12 -13.71
C ALA A 289 -8.89 -21.17 -13.94
N ASN A 290 -7.93 -21.15 -13.00
CA ASN A 290 -6.68 -20.40 -13.16
C ASN A 290 -5.63 -21.26 -13.88
N GLY A 291 -5.50 -21.09 -15.20
CA GLY A 291 -4.51 -21.77 -16.04
C GLY A 291 -3.20 -21.01 -16.24
N THR A 292 -2.88 -20.04 -15.38
CA THR A 292 -1.66 -19.22 -15.52
C THR A 292 -0.48 -19.85 -14.78
N VAL A 293 0.74 -19.33 -15.01
CA VAL A 293 1.95 -19.79 -14.29
C VAL A 293 1.90 -19.54 -12.78
N LEU A 294 1.02 -18.63 -12.31
CA LEU A 294 0.72 -18.44 -10.90
C LEU A 294 -0.63 -19.09 -10.57
N THR A 295 -0.59 -20.36 -10.15
CA THR A 295 -1.78 -21.11 -9.70
C THR A 295 -2.40 -20.49 -8.45
N ASP A 296 -3.70 -20.73 -8.20
CA ASP A 296 -4.40 -20.16 -7.04
C ASP A 296 -3.66 -20.45 -5.71
N LEU A 297 -3.64 -19.46 -4.81
CA LEU A 297 -2.97 -19.58 -3.51
C LEU A 297 -3.69 -20.60 -2.61
N GLY A 298 -3.06 -21.74 -2.37
CA GLY A 298 -3.52 -22.73 -1.39
C GLY A 298 -3.48 -22.21 0.05
N LEU A 299 -4.30 -22.82 0.93
CA LEU A 299 -4.38 -22.44 2.34
C LEU A 299 -3.03 -22.51 3.05
N ALA A 300 -2.25 -23.57 2.80
CA ALA A 300 -0.92 -23.74 3.39
C ALA A 300 0.02 -22.58 3.05
N LYS A 301 0.06 -22.16 1.78
CA LYS A 301 0.88 -21.03 1.32
C LYS A 301 0.42 -19.71 1.94
N MET A 302 -0.88 -19.46 1.99
CA MET A 302 -1.43 -18.27 2.66
C MET A 302 -1.08 -18.23 4.15
N LEU A 303 -1.17 -19.36 4.86
CA LEU A 303 -0.79 -19.47 6.27
C LEU A 303 0.70 -19.24 6.44
N HIS A 304 1.53 -19.85 5.59
CA HIS A 304 2.97 -19.62 5.58
C HIS A 304 3.32 -18.13 5.40
N CYS A 305 2.72 -17.42 4.44
CA CYS A 305 2.95 -15.97 4.28
C CYS A 305 2.52 -15.15 5.52
N ARG A 306 1.48 -15.57 6.23
CA ARG A 306 1.03 -14.90 7.47
C ARG A 306 2.02 -15.11 8.62
N VAL A 307 2.39 -16.37 8.84
CA VAL A 307 3.30 -16.78 9.92
C VAL A 307 4.71 -16.26 9.68
N ARG A 308 5.20 -16.32 8.44
CA ARG A 308 6.55 -15.89 8.10
C ARG A 308 6.75 -14.37 8.22
N TYR A 309 5.71 -13.58 7.93
CA TYR A 309 5.88 -12.14 7.75
C TYR A 309 5.18 -11.26 8.80
N PHE A 310 3.96 -11.56 9.24
CA PHE A 310 3.18 -10.55 9.98
C PHE A 310 2.76 -10.97 11.40
N THR A 311 3.23 -12.13 11.86
CA THR A 311 3.02 -12.62 13.23
C THR A 311 4.19 -13.49 13.66
N ASP A 312 4.74 -13.29 14.85
CA ASP A 312 5.42 -14.38 15.54
C ASP A 312 4.37 -15.44 15.90
N GLY A 313 4.51 -16.66 15.40
CA GLY A 313 3.85 -17.86 15.94
C GLY A 313 2.31 -17.90 15.88
N ALA A 314 1.73 -18.18 14.71
CA ALA A 314 0.36 -18.70 14.71
C ALA A 314 0.34 -20.10 15.33
N VAL A 315 -0.50 -20.31 16.34
CA VAL A 315 -0.78 -21.64 16.90
C VAL A 315 -2.00 -22.20 16.17
N ILE A 316 -1.89 -23.38 15.59
CA ILE A 316 -2.97 -24.08 14.87
C ILE A 316 -3.07 -25.50 15.40
N GLY A 317 -4.28 -25.96 15.75
CA GLY A 317 -4.51 -27.29 16.29
C GLY A 317 -5.94 -27.48 16.78
N SER A 318 -6.15 -28.42 17.70
CA SER A 318 -7.43 -28.55 18.40
C SER A 318 -7.75 -27.29 19.22
N LYS A 319 -9.00 -27.16 19.66
CA LYS A 319 -9.43 -26.01 20.47
C LYS A 319 -8.65 -25.93 21.78
N GLU A 320 -8.46 -27.09 22.40
CA GLU A 320 -7.77 -27.31 23.66
C GLU A 320 -6.30 -26.91 23.53
N PHE A 321 -5.60 -27.43 22.51
CA PHE A 321 -4.20 -27.09 22.24
C PHE A 321 -3.99 -25.58 22.05
N VAL A 322 -4.89 -24.93 21.29
CA VAL A 322 -4.80 -23.48 21.05
C VAL A 322 -5.10 -22.69 22.33
N ASN A 323 -6.04 -23.14 23.15
CA ASN A 323 -6.36 -22.51 24.44
C ASN A 323 -5.23 -22.68 25.46
N GLU A 324 -4.58 -23.84 25.47
CA GLU A 324 -3.41 -24.12 26.32
C GLU A 324 -2.23 -23.23 25.93
N ALA A 325 -1.93 -23.12 24.64
CA ALA A 325 -0.91 -22.20 24.14
C ALA A 325 -1.25 -20.74 24.45
N PHE A 326 -2.53 -20.36 24.43
CA PHE A 326 -2.99 -19.04 24.85
C PHE A 326 -2.78 -18.80 26.35
N ALA A 327 -3.07 -19.79 27.20
CA ALA A 327 -2.83 -19.70 28.64
C ALA A 327 -1.34 -19.50 28.94
N ARG A 328 -0.46 -20.28 28.27
CA ARG A 328 1.00 -20.15 28.40
C ARG A 328 1.56 -18.81 27.92
N ALA A 329 0.87 -18.13 27.02
CA ALA A 329 1.30 -16.85 26.45
C ALA A 329 0.34 -15.71 26.83
N ARG A 330 -0.33 -15.79 27.99
CA ARG A 330 -1.44 -14.90 28.37
C ARG A 330 -1.05 -13.42 28.36
N GLU A 331 0.19 -13.08 28.75
CA GLU A 331 0.69 -11.70 28.74
C GLU A 331 0.71 -11.09 27.33
N ARG A 332 0.85 -11.94 26.30
CA ARG A 332 0.87 -11.54 24.90
C ARG A 332 -0.52 -11.24 24.34
N PHE A 333 -1.59 -11.30 25.13
CA PHE A 333 -2.94 -11.04 24.66
C PHE A 333 -3.65 -9.94 25.45
N SER A 334 -4.60 -9.27 24.80
CA SER A 334 -5.46 -8.28 25.44
C SER A 334 -6.15 -8.82 26.70
N SER A 335 -6.29 -7.99 27.73
CA SER A 335 -7.03 -8.34 28.95
C SER A 335 -8.47 -8.75 28.66
N LYS A 336 -9.09 -8.19 27.62
CA LYS A 336 -10.47 -8.50 27.18
C LYS A 336 -10.65 -9.91 26.60
N ARG A 337 -9.55 -10.63 26.30
CA ARG A 337 -9.62 -11.94 25.64
C ARG A 337 -9.72 -13.06 26.68
N LYS A 338 -10.80 -13.85 26.59
CA LYS A 338 -11.09 -14.96 27.51
C LYS A 338 -10.48 -16.30 27.06
N ASP A 339 -10.30 -16.50 25.76
CA ASP A 339 -9.75 -17.73 25.18
C ASP A 339 -8.90 -17.47 23.91
N GLY A 340 -8.09 -18.46 23.54
CA GLY A 340 -7.19 -18.41 22.39
C GLY A 340 -7.87 -18.77 21.07
N ALA A 341 -8.71 -19.80 21.12
CA ALA A 341 -9.18 -20.53 19.94
C ALA A 341 -10.12 -19.69 19.05
N ARG A 342 -9.79 -19.62 17.76
CA ARG A 342 -10.66 -19.04 16.72
C ARG A 342 -10.88 -20.05 15.61
N ALA A 343 -12.14 -20.31 15.29
CA ALA A 343 -12.51 -21.16 14.18
C ALA A 343 -11.85 -20.69 12.87
N MET A 344 -11.44 -21.64 12.04
CA MET A 344 -10.88 -21.36 10.73
C MET A 344 -11.91 -20.64 9.83
N LYS A 345 -11.44 -19.66 9.05
CA LYS A 345 -12.28 -18.80 8.18
C LYS A 345 -11.69 -18.73 6.77
N GLY A 346 -12.54 -18.39 5.79
CA GLY A 346 -12.11 -18.27 4.39
C GLY A 346 -11.80 -19.63 3.79
N SER A 347 -10.65 -19.77 3.12
CA SER A 347 -10.19 -21.03 2.52
C SER A 347 -9.99 -22.19 3.52
N GLY A 348 -9.96 -21.90 4.83
CA GLY A 348 -9.93 -22.93 5.88
C GLY A 348 -11.30 -23.30 6.45
N SER A 349 -12.42 -22.81 5.90
CA SER A 349 -13.76 -23.10 6.43
C SER A 349 -14.11 -24.58 6.43
N GLY A 350 -13.51 -25.38 5.53
CA GLY A 350 -13.68 -26.84 5.52
C GLY A 350 -13.15 -27.53 6.77
N ALA A 351 -12.25 -26.90 7.52
CA ALA A 351 -11.75 -27.40 8.80
C ALA A 351 -12.48 -26.79 10.02
N LYS A 352 -13.57 -26.05 9.81
CA LYS A 352 -14.35 -25.44 10.90
C LYS A 352 -14.90 -26.54 11.80
N GLY A 353 -14.66 -26.42 13.11
CA GLY A 353 -15.04 -27.42 14.11
C GLY A 353 -13.94 -28.45 14.39
N LEU A 354 -13.02 -28.67 13.44
CA LEU A 354 -11.90 -29.61 13.58
C LEU A 354 -10.60 -28.89 13.98
N LEU A 355 -10.30 -27.77 13.32
CA LEU A 355 -9.09 -26.98 13.56
C LEU A 355 -9.41 -25.56 14.01
N TRP A 356 -8.57 -25.06 14.91
CA TRP A 356 -8.65 -23.77 15.54
C TRP A 356 -7.32 -23.04 15.38
N SER A 357 -7.34 -21.70 15.43
CA SER A 357 -6.13 -20.87 15.35
C SER A 357 -6.12 -19.78 16.42
N ALA A 358 -4.93 -19.41 16.91
CA ALA A 358 -4.70 -18.17 17.66
C ALA A 358 -4.02 -17.12 16.76
N ARG A 359 -4.37 -15.84 16.96
CA ARG A 359 -3.88 -14.66 16.20
C ARG A 359 -3.82 -13.45 17.13
N ASP A 360 -3.23 -12.34 16.69
CA ASP A 360 -3.17 -11.06 17.42
C ASP A 360 -2.37 -11.13 18.74
N LEU A 361 -1.19 -11.75 18.67
CA LEU A 361 -0.19 -11.66 19.74
C LEU A 361 0.33 -10.22 19.81
N ARG A 362 0.40 -9.64 21.02
CA ARG A 362 1.19 -8.45 21.30
C ARG A 362 2.63 -8.84 20.99
N VAL A 363 3.20 -8.22 19.97
CA VAL A 363 4.66 -8.25 19.76
C VAL A 363 5.20 -7.36 20.86
N GLY A 364 5.98 -7.93 21.78
CA GLY A 364 6.54 -7.19 22.90
C GLY A 364 7.65 -6.23 22.42
N GLY A 365 7.72 -5.05 23.05
CA GLY A 365 8.87 -4.15 23.07
C GLY A 365 9.21 -3.44 21.78
#